data_AF-A0A9P8JAT7-F1
#
_entry.id   AF-A0A9P8JAT7-F1
#
_cell.length_a   1.000
_cell.length_b   1.000
_cell.length_c   1.000
_cell.angle_alpha   90.00
_cell.angle_beta   90.00
_cell.angle_gamma   90.00
#
_symmetry.space_group_name_H-M   'P 1'
#
loop_
_entity.id
_entity.type
_entity.pdbx_description
1 polymer ?
#
loop_
_entity_poly.entity_id
_entity_poly.type
_entity_poly.pdbx_seq_one_letter_code
_entity_poly.pdbx_strand_id
1 'polypeptide(L)'
;MAAQNPCLRPFLLLDHLPTYHPVARNTSQSGIGSVRHPLAMPSDESSKGLLLSTIANLHESGAYSDLRIVCGSDTYKVHKNIICPQSSFFHAACRPDTFMEGQTGTITLPSNPGRIINAQSSLITPDEFDWDLDVEDTKSVRAMIHYFYHHDYPTEPGSDPESVRLAEHLSKGPLVQHARMYAMGEKYGVPGLKALALRKFTPSKIKAVPGLCSAMVIAYVSTPDTDQNMRNKIIEFFLENRHALKIKLLDKTLRELPDLVYALLREVWEVKGTAKSR
;
A
#
# COMPACT_ATOMS: atom_id res chain seq x y z
N MET A 1 -43.79 12.03 -7.07
CA MET A 1 -42.74 13.01 -6.71
C MET A 1 -41.39 12.33 -6.91
N ALA A 2 -40.75 12.62 -8.03
CA ALA A 2 -39.46 12.08 -8.43
C ALA A 2 -38.36 13.01 -7.89
N ALA A 3 -37.42 12.47 -7.11
CA ALA A 3 -36.20 13.17 -6.72
C ALA A 3 -35.06 12.68 -7.61
N GLN A 4 -34.46 13.62 -8.32
CA GLN A 4 -33.42 13.44 -9.32
C GLN A 4 -32.06 13.26 -8.62
N ASN A 5 -31.35 12.19 -8.97
CA ASN A 5 -29.91 12.05 -8.75
C ASN A 5 -29.18 12.59 -10.00
N PRO A 6 -28.41 13.70 -9.92
CA PRO A 6 -27.57 14.11 -11.04
C PRO A 6 -26.15 13.55 -10.87
N CYS A 7 -25.56 13.19 -12.01
CA CYS A 7 -24.11 12.99 -12.25
C CYS A 7 -23.54 11.57 -12.08
N LEU A 8 -24.07 10.64 -12.88
CA LEU A 8 -23.25 9.66 -13.59
C LEU A 8 -23.56 9.78 -15.08
N ARG A 9 -22.58 10.20 -15.88
CA ARG A 9 -22.61 9.98 -17.33
C ARG A 9 -21.26 9.44 -17.82
N PRO A 10 -21.27 8.58 -18.85
CA PRO A 10 -20.10 7.86 -19.32
C PRO A 10 -19.28 8.75 -20.25
N PHE A 11 -17.95 8.78 -20.07
CA PHE A 11 -17.06 9.42 -21.01
C PHE A 11 -16.78 8.47 -22.19
N LEU A 12 -17.30 8.84 -23.36
CA LEU A 12 -16.89 8.29 -24.65
C LEU A 12 -15.67 9.05 -25.18
N LEU A 13 -14.81 8.27 -25.81
CA LEU A 13 -13.61 8.60 -26.57
C LEU A 13 -13.78 9.80 -27.51
N LEU A 14 -12.82 10.72 -27.53
CA LEU A 14 -12.47 11.51 -28.71
C LEU A 14 -10.95 11.75 -28.72
N ASP A 15 -10.33 11.18 -29.75
CA ASP A 15 -8.95 11.40 -30.19
C ASP A 15 -8.65 12.89 -30.34
N HIS A 16 -7.46 13.32 -29.90
CA HIS A 16 -6.59 14.29 -30.57
C HIS A 16 -5.30 14.47 -29.75
N LEU A 17 -4.30 13.60 -29.99
CA LEU A 17 -2.92 13.86 -29.58
C LEU A 17 -2.29 14.84 -30.59
N PRO A 18 -1.69 15.97 -30.16
CA PRO A 18 -0.89 16.79 -31.05
C PRO A 18 0.41 16.06 -31.43
N THR A 19 0.62 15.91 -32.73
CA THR A 19 1.84 15.35 -33.33
C THR A 19 3.04 16.25 -33.03
N TYR A 20 4.04 15.69 -32.35
CA TYR A 20 5.31 16.33 -32.05
C TYR A 20 6.19 16.35 -33.32
N HIS A 21 6.43 17.54 -33.90
CA HIS A 21 7.41 17.71 -34.97
C HIS A 21 8.80 17.96 -34.37
N PRO A 22 9.83 17.13 -34.67
CA PRO A 22 11.18 17.40 -34.22
C PRO A 22 11.80 18.56 -35.02
N VAL A 23 12.30 19.56 -34.30
CA VAL A 23 13.11 20.66 -34.83
C VAL A 23 14.45 20.12 -35.33
N ALA A 24 14.77 20.35 -36.60
CA ALA A 24 16.05 19.98 -37.20
C ALA A 24 17.20 20.75 -36.53
N ARG A 25 18.19 20.03 -35.99
CA ARG A 25 19.43 20.61 -35.48
C ARG A 25 20.33 20.98 -36.65
N ASN A 26 20.64 22.26 -36.78
CA ASN A 26 21.64 22.76 -37.70
C ASN A 26 23.02 22.62 -37.02
N THR A 27 23.85 21.67 -37.47
CA THR A 27 25.22 21.50 -36.99
C THR A 27 26.22 21.97 -38.03
N SER A 28 26.74 23.18 -37.85
CA SER A 28 28.02 23.60 -38.42
C SER A 28 29.16 22.89 -37.67
N GLN A 29 29.90 22.05 -38.38
CA GLN A 29 31.08 21.35 -37.89
C GLN A 29 32.30 22.28 -37.83
N SER A 30 33.02 22.27 -36.71
CA SER A 30 34.46 22.49 -36.67
C SER A 30 35.03 21.67 -35.52
N GLY A 31 35.87 20.69 -35.85
CA GLY A 31 36.22 19.58 -34.98
C GLY A 31 37.31 19.86 -33.96
N ILE A 32 37.32 19.02 -32.91
CA ILE A 32 38.49 18.65 -32.12
C ILE A 32 38.32 17.17 -31.76
N GLY A 33 39.36 16.38 -32.00
CA GLY A 33 39.35 14.92 -31.83
C GLY A 33 39.13 14.48 -30.38
N SER A 34 38.27 13.47 -30.21
CA SER A 34 38.15 12.72 -28.96
C SER A 34 38.22 11.24 -29.30
N VAL A 35 39.20 10.57 -28.70
CA VAL A 35 39.42 9.12 -28.79
C VAL A 35 38.15 8.42 -28.32
N ARG A 36 37.41 7.81 -29.25
CA ARG A 36 36.24 6.99 -28.91
C ARG A 36 36.72 5.67 -28.34
N HIS A 37 36.85 5.59 -27.02
CA HIS A 37 36.73 4.29 -26.35
C HIS A 37 35.34 3.73 -26.66
N PRO A 38 35.19 2.43 -26.97
CA PRO A 38 33.88 1.83 -27.08
C PRO A 38 33.18 2.01 -25.74
N LEU A 39 32.09 2.78 -25.71
CA LEU A 39 31.17 2.77 -24.59
C LEU A 39 30.64 1.34 -24.52
N ALA A 40 31.21 0.53 -23.63
CA ALA A 40 30.66 -0.77 -23.31
C ALA A 40 29.23 -0.51 -22.85
N MET A 41 28.26 -0.88 -23.69
CA MET A 41 26.85 -0.78 -23.35
C MET A 41 26.67 -1.61 -22.08
N PRO A 42 26.17 -1.02 -20.98
CA PRO A 42 25.87 -1.81 -19.80
C PRO A 42 24.91 -2.92 -20.21
N SER A 43 25.07 -4.12 -19.65
CA SER A 43 24.06 -5.16 -19.81
C SER A 43 22.68 -4.61 -19.40
N ASP A 44 21.60 -5.09 -20.03
CA ASP A 44 20.24 -4.58 -19.76
C ASP A 44 19.89 -4.55 -18.25
N GLU A 45 20.39 -5.53 -17.47
CA GLU A 45 20.23 -5.56 -16.02
C GLU A 45 21.06 -4.51 -15.28
N SER A 46 22.24 -4.15 -15.79
CA SER A 46 23.05 -3.04 -15.26
C SER A 46 22.40 -1.68 -15.52
N SER A 47 21.77 -1.49 -16.69
CA SER A 47 21.05 -0.26 -17.02
C SER A 47 19.78 -0.06 -16.19
N LYS A 48 18.98 -1.11 -15.98
CA LYS A 48 17.83 -1.06 -15.06
C LYS A 48 18.25 -0.74 -13.64
N GLY A 49 19.31 -1.39 -13.16
CA GLY A 49 19.87 -1.12 -11.83
C GLY A 49 20.31 0.33 -11.64
N LEU A 50 20.92 0.94 -12.67
CA LEU A 50 21.31 2.35 -12.64
C LEU A 50 20.11 3.31 -12.60
N LEU A 51 19.03 3.00 -13.33
CA LEU A 51 17.80 3.79 -13.26
C LEU A 51 17.17 3.73 -11.87
N LEU A 52 17.07 2.52 -11.30
CA LEU A 52 16.50 2.32 -9.96
C LEU A 52 17.33 3.04 -8.88
N SER A 53 18.66 2.96 -8.94
CA SER A 53 19.52 3.67 -8.00
C SER A 53 19.42 5.20 -8.17
N THR A 54 19.29 5.68 -9.41
CA THR A 54 19.07 7.10 -9.67
C THR A 54 17.77 7.60 -9.04
N ILE A 55 16.66 6.86 -9.20
CA ILE A 55 15.37 7.20 -8.59
C ILE A 55 15.46 7.12 -7.05
N ALA A 56 16.09 6.08 -6.51
CA ALA A 56 16.32 5.96 -5.07
C ALA A 56 17.09 7.16 -4.49
N ASN A 57 18.13 7.64 -5.18
CA ASN A 57 18.91 8.80 -4.75
C ASN A 57 18.10 10.11 -4.76
N LEU A 58 17.06 10.23 -5.61
CA LEU A 58 16.15 11.39 -5.57
C LEU A 58 15.33 11.41 -4.28
N HIS A 59 14.98 10.24 -3.73
CA HIS A 59 14.30 10.15 -2.43
C HIS A 59 15.17 10.72 -1.31
N GLU A 60 16.44 10.33 -1.26
CA GLU A 60 17.36 10.70 -0.18
C GLU A 60 17.79 12.17 -0.27
N SER A 61 18.12 12.64 -1.47
CA SER A 61 18.60 14.01 -1.68
C SER A 61 17.47 15.04 -1.67
N GLY A 62 16.27 14.67 -2.13
CA GLY A 62 15.18 15.59 -2.39
C GLY A 62 15.48 16.62 -3.49
N ALA A 63 16.54 16.41 -4.28
CA ALA A 63 16.93 17.31 -5.37
C ALA A 63 15.85 17.31 -6.45
N TYR A 64 15.46 18.50 -6.92
CA TYR A 64 14.39 18.70 -7.92
C TYR A 64 12.96 18.39 -7.42
N SER A 65 12.76 18.23 -6.11
CA SER A 65 11.42 18.09 -5.54
C SER A 65 10.55 19.32 -5.80
N ASP A 66 9.31 19.06 -6.21
CA ASP A 66 8.28 20.04 -6.57
C ASP A 66 6.99 19.87 -5.76
N LEU A 67 7.03 18.99 -4.75
CA LEU A 67 5.95 18.70 -3.83
C LEU A 67 6.49 18.37 -2.42
N ARG A 68 5.74 18.75 -1.40
CA ARG A 68 5.99 18.41 0.00
C ARG A 68 4.82 17.58 0.52
N ILE A 69 5.12 16.47 1.17
CA ILE A 69 4.14 15.74 1.99
C ILE A 69 4.47 16.01 3.45
N VAL A 70 3.51 16.53 4.20
CA VAL A 70 3.63 16.81 5.64
C VAL A 70 2.84 15.76 6.40
N CYS A 71 3.48 15.11 7.35
CA CYS A 71 2.88 14.13 8.25
C CYS A 71 3.38 14.45 9.67
N GLY A 72 2.67 15.34 10.36
CA GLY A 72 2.98 15.73 11.72
C GLY A 72 4.25 16.56 11.78
N SER A 73 5.26 16.07 12.50
CA SER A 73 6.59 16.71 12.52
C SER A 73 7.40 16.42 11.27
N ASP A 74 7.06 15.37 10.52
CA ASP A 74 7.84 14.93 9.37
C ASP A 74 7.40 15.68 8.12
N THR A 75 8.37 16.18 7.35
CA THR A 75 8.12 16.71 6.01
C THR A 75 9.00 16.01 5.00
N TYR A 76 8.37 15.46 3.97
CA TYR A 76 9.00 14.71 2.89
C TYR A 76 9.05 15.57 1.63
N LYS A 77 10.25 15.78 1.10
CA LYS A 77 10.44 16.38 -0.23
C LYS A 77 10.25 15.29 -1.28
N VAL A 78 9.25 15.43 -2.13
CA VAL A 78 8.87 14.42 -3.12
C VAL A 78 8.65 15.03 -4.50
N HIS A 79 8.53 14.17 -5.51
CA HIS A 79 8.43 14.57 -6.91
C HIS A 79 7.08 14.17 -7.47
N LYS A 80 6.32 15.13 -8.01
CA LYS A 80 5.01 14.90 -8.62
C LYS A 80 5.11 13.87 -9.74
N ASN A 81 6.15 13.94 -10.56
CA ASN A 81 6.37 13.03 -11.68
C ASN A 81 6.71 11.58 -11.28
N ILE A 82 7.08 11.33 -10.02
CA ILE A 82 7.30 9.98 -9.49
C ILE A 82 6.03 9.47 -8.82
N ILE A 83 5.39 10.29 -7.97
CA ILE A 83 4.29 9.80 -7.13
C ILE A 83 2.94 9.81 -7.86
N CYS A 84 2.64 10.83 -8.67
CA CYS A 84 1.31 11.00 -9.28
C CYS A 84 1.00 9.89 -10.29
N PRO A 85 1.92 9.44 -11.15
CA PRO A 85 1.64 8.31 -12.05
C PRO A 85 1.34 6.99 -11.33
N GLN A 86 1.78 6.86 -10.07
CA GLN A 86 1.60 5.66 -9.26
C GLN A 86 0.35 5.72 -8.36
N SER A 87 -0.30 6.88 -8.25
CA SER A 87 -1.39 7.12 -7.31
C SER A 87 -2.48 7.99 -7.91
N SER A 88 -3.69 7.45 -8.01
CA SER A 88 -4.86 8.23 -8.44
C SER A 88 -5.19 9.38 -7.49
N PHE A 89 -4.98 9.19 -6.17
CA PHE A 89 -5.13 10.24 -5.17
C PHE A 89 -4.14 11.39 -5.40
N PHE A 90 -2.83 11.11 -5.44
CA PHE A 90 -1.81 12.15 -5.60
C PHE A 90 -1.92 12.82 -6.96
N HIS A 91 -2.25 12.06 -8.01
CA HIS A 91 -2.57 12.62 -9.32
C HIS A 91 -3.70 13.64 -9.22
N ALA A 92 -4.83 13.30 -8.60
CA ALA A 92 -5.97 14.19 -8.45
C ALA A 92 -5.65 15.42 -7.58
N ALA A 93 -4.99 15.21 -6.43
CA ALA A 93 -4.61 16.27 -5.50
C ALA A 93 -3.62 17.28 -6.12
N CYS A 94 -2.73 16.81 -7.00
CA CYS A 94 -1.74 17.67 -7.65
C CYS A 94 -2.22 18.31 -8.96
N ARG A 95 -3.49 18.12 -9.37
CA ARG A 95 -4.01 18.76 -10.58
C ARG A 95 -3.97 20.28 -10.43
N PRO A 96 -3.43 21.01 -11.42
CA PRO A 96 -3.48 22.47 -11.41
C PRO A 96 -4.91 22.96 -11.23
N ASP A 97 -5.08 24.02 -10.44
CA ASP A 97 -6.33 24.77 -10.28
C ASP A 97 -7.56 23.96 -9.84
N THR A 98 -7.35 22.75 -9.31
CA THR A 98 -8.44 21.91 -8.78
C THR A 98 -8.48 21.95 -7.26
N PHE A 99 -7.32 21.84 -6.61
CA PHE A 99 -7.19 21.83 -5.15
C PHE A 99 -6.04 22.73 -4.69
N MET A 100 -6.05 23.14 -3.41
CA MET A 100 -5.01 24.01 -2.84
C MET A 100 -3.64 23.33 -2.87
N GLU A 101 -3.59 22.01 -2.81
CA GLU A 101 -2.39 21.18 -2.84
C GLU A 101 -1.65 21.32 -4.18
N GLY A 102 -2.40 21.39 -5.29
CA GLY A 102 -1.83 21.62 -6.63
C GLY A 102 -1.15 22.98 -6.76
N GLN A 103 -1.67 24.00 -6.07
CA GLN A 103 -1.13 25.37 -6.06
C GLN A 103 0.00 25.56 -5.05
N THR A 104 -0.16 25.04 -3.84
CA THR A 104 0.79 25.20 -2.74
C THR A 104 1.98 24.24 -2.83
N GLY A 105 1.83 23.15 -3.60
CA GLY A 105 2.83 22.08 -3.64
C GLY A 105 3.01 21.42 -2.26
N THR A 106 1.98 21.43 -1.42
CA THR A 106 2.01 20.80 -0.09
C THR A 106 0.75 19.96 0.11
N ILE A 107 0.93 18.69 0.47
CA ILE A 107 -0.14 17.78 0.87
C ILE A 107 0.07 17.43 2.35
N THR A 108 -0.94 17.64 3.18
CA THR A 108 -0.91 17.24 4.59
C THR A 108 -1.65 15.93 4.74
N LEU A 109 -0.93 14.90 5.18
CA LEU A 109 -1.51 13.62 5.58
C LEU A 109 -1.70 13.57 7.10
N PRO A 110 -2.68 12.80 7.61
CA PRO A 110 -2.83 12.60 9.04
C PRO A 110 -1.53 12.09 9.66
N SER A 111 -1.20 12.61 10.84
CA SER A 111 -0.05 12.16 11.62
C SER A 111 -0.51 11.70 12.97
N ASN A 112 -1.19 10.57 12.91
CA ASN A 112 -1.58 9.88 14.10
C ASN A 112 -0.38 9.04 14.54
N PRO A 113 -0.04 9.00 15.84
CA PRO A 113 1.04 8.16 16.34
C PRO A 113 0.74 6.65 16.24
N GLY A 114 -0.31 6.28 15.48
CA GLY A 114 -1.06 5.06 15.68
C GLY A 114 -1.80 5.09 17.02
N ARG A 115 -2.70 4.14 17.25
CA ARG A 115 -3.18 3.87 18.60
C ARG A 115 -2.00 3.43 19.50
N ILE A 116 -1.46 4.36 20.30
CA ILE A 116 -0.49 4.02 21.37
C ILE A 116 -1.28 3.40 22.52
N ILE A 117 -1.30 2.06 22.54
CA ILE A 117 -2.00 1.28 23.55
C ILE A 117 -1.23 1.37 24.87
N ASN A 118 -1.40 2.48 25.60
CA ASN A 118 -0.93 2.59 26.98
C ASN A 118 -1.81 1.66 27.85
N ALA A 119 -1.28 0.48 28.17
CA ALA A 119 -1.73 -0.39 29.27
C ALA A 119 -3.22 -0.73 29.43
N GLN A 120 -4.06 -0.63 28.39
CA GLN A 120 -5.33 -1.35 28.30
C GLN A 120 -5.45 -2.07 26.97
N SER A 121 -5.02 -3.33 27.06
CA SER A 121 -4.93 -4.36 26.04
C SER A 121 -6.31 -4.75 25.50
N SER A 122 -6.71 -4.17 24.37
CA SER A 122 -7.79 -4.71 23.55
C SER A 122 -7.31 -4.94 22.13
N LEU A 123 -7.65 -6.11 21.57
CA LEU A 123 -7.64 -6.32 20.13
C LEU A 123 -8.48 -5.22 19.49
N ILE A 124 -7.98 -4.64 18.38
CA ILE A 124 -8.79 -3.72 17.57
C ILE A 124 -9.98 -4.53 17.08
N THR A 125 -11.18 -4.17 17.49
CA THR A 125 -12.42 -4.74 16.96
C THR A 125 -12.94 -3.89 15.79
N PRO A 126 -13.76 -4.46 14.91
CA PRO A 126 -14.33 -3.73 13.77
C PRO A 126 -15.10 -2.46 14.15
N ASP A 127 -15.83 -2.48 15.28
CA ASP A 127 -16.58 -1.33 15.79
C ASP A 127 -15.68 -0.23 16.38
N GLU A 128 -14.53 -0.62 16.93
CA GLU A 128 -13.53 0.31 17.47
C GLU A 128 -12.51 0.77 16.42
N PHE A 129 -12.56 0.21 15.21
CA PHE A 129 -11.58 0.47 14.15
C PHE A 129 -11.75 1.87 13.60
N ASP A 130 -10.72 2.69 13.78
CA ASP A 130 -10.63 4.02 13.19
C ASP A 130 -9.48 3.98 12.18
N TRP A 131 -9.83 4.13 10.90
CA TRP A 131 -8.86 4.06 9.82
C TRP A 131 -7.70 5.04 10.00
N ASP A 132 -8.00 6.29 10.37
CA ASP A 132 -6.99 7.32 10.47
C ASP A 132 -6.06 7.03 11.66
N LEU A 133 -6.57 6.44 12.74
CA LEU A 133 -5.77 6.07 13.92
C LEU A 133 -5.05 4.73 13.81
N ASP A 134 -5.63 3.75 13.12
CA ASP A 134 -5.18 2.36 13.14
C ASP A 134 -4.37 1.98 11.88
N VAL A 135 -4.48 2.76 10.79
CA VAL A 135 -3.75 2.55 9.52
C VAL A 135 -2.85 3.73 9.16
N GLU A 136 -3.32 4.97 9.27
CA GLU A 136 -2.56 6.16 8.82
C GLU A 136 -1.59 6.71 9.86
N ASP A 137 -0.71 5.84 10.33
CA ASP A 137 0.37 6.24 11.23
C ASP A 137 1.59 6.78 10.46
N THR A 138 2.42 7.57 11.13
CA THR A 138 3.64 8.16 10.54
C THR A 138 4.58 7.12 9.90
N LYS A 139 4.65 5.89 10.43
CA LYS A 139 5.46 4.82 9.83
C LYS A 139 4.85 4.31 8.54
N SER A 140 3.52 4.15 8.49
CA SER A 140 2.78 3.74 7.29
C SER A 140 2.90 4.79 6.18
N VAL A 141 2.82 6.09 6.51
CA VAL A 141 3.09 7.18 5.56
C VAL A 141 4.54 7.12 5.04
N ARG A 142 5.52 6.98 5.94
CA ARG A 142 6.93 6.86 5.55
C ARG A 142 7.18 5.67 4.63
N ALA A 143 6.59 4.51 4.94
CA ALA A 143 6.69 3.30 4.13
C ALA A 143 6.04 3.46 2.74
N MET A 144 4.89 4.13 2.66
CA MET A 144 4.25 4.46 1.37
C MET A 144 5.13 5.38 0.53
N ILE A 145 5.72 6.41 1.15
CA ILE A 145 6.63 7.33 0.45
C ILE A 145 7.87 6.58 -0.05
N HIS A 146 8.46 5.72 0.79
CA HIS A 146 9.58 4.87 0.39
C HIS A 146 9.23 3.98 -0.81
N TYR A 147 8.04 3.39 -0.82
CA TYR A 147 7.57 2.56 -1.94
C TYR A 147 7.61 3.28 -3.29
N PHE A 148 7.20 4.55 -3.36
CA PHE A 148 7.17 5.28 -4.63
C PHE A 148 8.52 5.38 -5.34
N TYR A 149 9.63 5.35 -4.59
CA TYR A 149 10.98 5.47 -5.14
C TYR A 149 11.71 4.13 -5.26
N HIS A 150 11.42 3.21 -4.34
CA HIS A 150 12.18 1.96 -4.23
C HIS A 150 11.42 0.75 -4.78
N HIS A 151 10.11 0.91 -5.04
CA HIS A 151 9.18 -0.20 -5.32
C HIS A 151 9.23 -1.31 -4.24
N ASP A 152 9.67 -0.91 -3.05
CA ASP A 152 9.68 -1.70 -1.85
C ASP A 152 9.52 -0.80 -0.63
N TYR A 153 9.16 -1.38 0.51
CA TYR A 153 9.14 -0.68 1.79
C TYR A 153 9.81 -1.53 2.89
N PRO A 154 10.55 -0.88 3.80
CA PRO A 154 11.27 -1.58 4.86
C PRO A 154 10.26 -2.26 5.81
N THR A 155 10.54 -3.52 6.12
CA THR A 155 9.84 -4.23 7.19
C THR A 155 10.60 -3.96 8.49
N GLU A 156 9.89 -3.54 9.53
CA GLU A 156 10.51 -3.42 10.84
C GLU A 156 11.06 -4.81 11.22
N PRO A 157 12.34 -4.92 11.65
CA PRO A 157 12.82 -6.18 12.20
C PRO A 157 11.87 -6.58 13.33
N GLY A 158 11.45 -7.84 13.34
CA GLY A 158 10.61 -8.37 14.41
C GLY A 158 11.25 -7.98 15.73
N SER A 159 10.57 -7.13 16.50
CA SER A 159 11.04 -6.72 17.81
C SER A 159 11.32 -7.96 18.64
N ASP A 160 12.46 -7.98 19.34
CA ASP A 160 12.96 -9.16 20.03
C ASP A 160 11.84 -9.80 20.87
N PRO A 161 11.47 -11.09 20.63
CA PRO A 161 10.29 -11.71 21.24
C PRO A 161 10.27 -11.62 22.77
N GLU A 162 11.43 -11.49 23.41
CA GLU A 162 11.56 -11.41 24.87
C GLU A 162 11.28 -10.01 25.45
N SER A 163 11.28 -8.95 24.63
CA SER A 163 11.20 -7.55 25.13
C SER A 163 9.82 -6.90 24.98
N VAL A 164 8.88 -7.52 24.26
CA VAL A 164 7.62 -6.88 23.84
C VAL A 164 6.40 -7.55 24.48
N ARG A 165 5.60 -6.76 25.21
CA ARG A 165 4.38 -7.22 25.88
C ARG A 165 3.40 -7.86 24.89
N LEU A 166 2.67 -8.90 25.30
CA LEU A 166 1.68 -9.61 24.46
C LEU A 166 0.69 -8.67 23.75
N ALA A 167 0.22 -7.62 24.42
CA ALA A 167 -0.70 -6.63 23.85
C ALA A 167 -0.08 -5.82 22.69
N GLU A 168 1.22 -5.54 22.75
CA GLU A 168 1.96 -4.84 21.70
C GLU A 168 2.21 -5.75 20.49
N HIS A 169 2.40 -7.05 20.74
CA HIS A 169 2.44 -8.11 19.73
C HIS A 169 1.11 -8.29 18.96
N LEU A 170 -0.03 -7.80 19.49
CA LEU A 170 -1.33 -7.93 18.82
C LEU A 170 -1.64 -6.78 17.86
N SER A 171 -1.08 -5.58 18.08
CA SER A 171 -1.30 -4.39 17.25
C SER A 171 -0.09 -4.01 16.39
N LYS A 172 1.02 -4.72 16.58
CA LYS A 172 2.27 -4.56 15.81
C LYS A 172 2.73 -5.92 15.31
N GLY A 173 3.45 -5.91 14.20
CA GLY A 173 4.05 -7.11 13.61
C GLY A 173 3.99 -7.09 12.08
N PRO A 174 4.70 -8.02 11.42
CA PRO A 174 4.82 -8.03 9.96
C PRO A 174 3.47 -8.14 9.24
N LEU A 175 2.54 -8.96 9.75
CA LEU A 175 1.20 -9.09 9.16
C LEU A 175 0.40 -7.80 9.27
N VAL A 176 0.42 -7.14 10.43
CA VAL A 176 -0.28 -5.86 10.62
C VAL A 176 0.33 -4.79 9.72
N GLN A 177 1.66 -4.73 9.62
CA GLN A 177 2.32 -3.78 8.71
C GLN A 177 1.89 -4.00 7.26
N HIS A 178 1.88 -5.24 6.78
CA HIS A 178 1.44 -5.55 5.42
C HIS A 178 -0.04 -5.30 5.20
N ALA A 179 -0.89 -5.58 6.19
CA ALA A 179 -2.31 -5.21 6.15
C ALA A 179 -2.49 -3.69 6.05
N ARG A 180 -1.76 -2.91 6.87
CA ARG A 180 -1.75 -1.43 6.80
C ARG A 180 -1.28 -0.92 5.45
N MET A 181 -0.20 -1.47 4.88
CA MET A 181 0.27 -1.03 3.57
C MET A 181 -0.71 -1.39 2.43
N TYR A 182 -1.39 -2.53 2.55
CA TYR A 182 -2.45 -2.92 1.61
C TYR A 182 -3.62 -1.93 1.63
N ALA A 183 -4.04 -1.62 2.85
CA ALA A 183 -5.00 -0.60 3.18
C ALA A 183 -4.62 0.80 2.65
N MET A 184 -3.41 1.29 2.93
CA MET A 184 -2.88 2.54 2.37
C MET A 184 -2.92 2.54 0.84
N GLY A 185 -2.56 1.41 0.22
CA GLY A 185 -2.65 1.24 -1.23
C GLY A 185 -4.07 1.36 -1.78
N GLU A 186 -5.09 0.94 -1.03
CA GLU A 186 -6.50 1.15 -1.39
C GLU A 186 -6.89 2.63 -1.26
N LYS A 187 -6.70 3.25 -0.08
CA LYS A 187 -7.15 4.64 0.16
C LYS A 187 -6.47 5.67 -0.74
N TYR A 188 -5.15 5.55 -0.93
CA TYR A 188 -4.39 6.45 -1.78
C TYR A 188 -4.37 6.01 -3.25
N GLY A 189 -5.11 4.95 -3.60
CA GLY A 189 -5.24 4.45 -4.95
C GLY A 189 -3.89 4.15 -5.61
N VAL A 190 -3.07 3.36 -4.92
CA VAL A 190 -1.72 2.90 -5.31
C VAL A 190 -1.74 1.38 -5.55
N PRO A 191 -2.15 0.91 -6.74
CA PRO A 191 -2.36 -0.52 -6.99
C PRO A 191 -1.09 -1.36 -6.80
N GLY A 192 0.07 -0.83 -7.18
CA GLY A 192 1.35 -1.53 -7.04
C GLY A 192 1.75 -1.74 -5.57
N LEU A 193 1.47 -0.77 -4.70
CA LEU A 193 1.72 -0.89 -3.26
C LEU A 193 0.82 -1.97 -2.65
N LYS A 194 -0.46 -1.95 -3.02
CA LYS A 194 -1.45 -2.95 -2.62
C LYS A 194 -1.02 -4.36 -3.06
N ALA A 195 -0.58 -4.53 -4.31
CA ALA A 195 -0.06 -5.80 -4.82
C ALA A 195 1.20 -6.27 -4.09
N LEU A 196 2.16 -5.37 -3.82
CA LEU A 196 3.37 -5.68 -3.06
C LEU A 196 3.02 -6.11 -1.62
N ALA A 197 2.14 -5.38 -0.96
CA ALA A 197 1.72 -5.67 0.40
C ALA A 197 1.03 -7.02 0.50
N LEU A 198 0.17 -7.34 -0.46
CA LEU A 198 -0.43 -8.67 -0.57
C LEU A 198 0.63 -9.75 -0.76
N ARG A 199 1.62 -9.54 -1.62
CA ARG A 199 2.71 -10.52 -1.83
C ARG A 199 3.50 -10.78 -0.56
N LYS A 200 3.81 -9.73 0.23
CA LYS A 200 4.52 -9.86 1.50
C LYS A 200 3.63 -10.43 2.62
N PHE A 201 2.31 -10.29 2.53
CA PHE A 201 1.35 -10.86 3.49
C PHE A 201 1.36 -12.39 3.44
N THR A 202 2.01 -13.02 4.42
CA THR A 202 2.27 -14.46 4.47
C THR A 202 1.82 -15.05 5.82
N PRO A 203 0.51 -15.28 6.01
CA PRO A 203 -0.03 -15.76 7.28
C PRO A 203 0.29 -17.24 7.59
N SER A 204 0.80 -18.02 6.62
CA SER A 204 0.88 -19.49 6.60
C SER A 204 1.65 -20.21 7.73
N LYS A 205 2.08 -19.53 8.80
CA LYS A 205 2.76 -20.16 9.95
C LYS A 205 2.03 -19.80 11.25
N ILE A 206 1.74 -20.79 12.10
CA ILE A 206 1.06 -20.64 13.41
C ILE A 206 1.80 -19.68 14.35
N LYS A 207 3.11 -19.50 14.18
CA LYS A 207 3.89 -18.49 14.93
C LYS A 207 3.54 -17.03 14.55
N ALA A 208 2.77 -16.83 13.47
CA ALA A 208 2.30 -15.53 13.00
C ALA A 208 0.93 -15.13 13.59
N VAL A 209 0.46 -15.82 14.64
CA VAL A 209 -0.72 -15.40 15.41
C VAL A 209 -0.58 -13.98 15.99
N PRO A 210 0.60 -13.50 16.44
CA PRO A 210 0.75 -12.09 16.83
C PRO A 210 0.40 -11.16 15.68
N GLY A 211 -0.60 -10.32 15.89
CA GLY A 211 -1.06 -9.36 14.88
C GLY A 211 -2.06 -9.90 13.86
N LEU A 212 -2.32 -11.22 13.82
CA LEU A 212 -3.27 -11.80 12.85
C LEU A 212 -4.68 -11.25 13.04
N CYS A 213 -5.17 -11.14 14.28
CA CYS A 213 -6.48 -10.55 14.57
C CYS A 213 -6.61 -9.15 13.98
N SER A 214 -5.63 -8.28 14.25
CA SER A 214 -5.64 -6.90 13.75
C SER A 214 -5.52 -6.86 12.23
N ALA A 215 -4.70 -7.73 11.63
CA ALA A 215 -4.62 -7.85 10.19
C ALA A 215 -5.95 -8.31 9.55
N MET A 216 -6.70 -9.21 10.21
CA MET A 216 -8.04 -9.60 9.76
C MET A 216 -9.00 -8.42 9.82
N VAL A 217 -9.02 -7.68 10.93
CA VAL A 217 -9.90 -6.51 11.07
C VAL A 217 -9.57 -5.45 10.03
N ILE A 218 -8.27 -5.14 9.82
CA ILE A 218 -7.85 -4.26 8.73
C ILE A 218 -8.37 -4.81 7.39
N ALA A 219 -8.03 -6.04 7.01
CA ALA A 219 -8.44 -6.57 5.70
C ALA A 219 -9.96 -6.47 5.42
N TYR A 220 -10.82 -6.60 6.43
CA TYR A 220 -12.27 -6.61 6.26
C TYR A 220 -12.94 -5.23 6.42
N VAL A 221 -12.44 -4.37 7.31
CA VAL A 221 -13.07 -3.06 7.60
C VAL A 221 -12.54 -1.95 6.70
N SER A 222 -11.39 -2.19 6.10
CA SER A 222 -10.53 -1.15 5.57
C SER A 222 -10.40 -1.19 4.04
N THR A 223 -11.14 -2.11 3.42
CA THR A 223 -11.21 -2.33 1.99
C THR A 223 -12.67 -2.63 1.63
N PRO A 224 -13.14 -2.25 0.43
CA PRO A 224 -14.51 -2.53 0.01
C PRO A 224 -14.76 -4.04 -0.08
N ASP A 225 -16.01 -4.48 0.06
CA ASP A 225 -16.37 -5.91 0.01
C ASP A 225 -16.11 -6.58 -1.32
N THR A 226 -15.91 -5.81 -2.39
CA THR A 226 -15.45 -6.34 -3.68
C THR A 226 -13.99 -6.76 -3.67
N ASP A 227 -13.20 -6.31 -2.69
CA ASP A 227 -11.80 -6.67 -2.56
C ASP A 227 -11.60 -7.98 -1.79
N GLN A 228 -11.37 -9.04 -2.55
CA GLN A 228 -11.25 -10.38 -2.01
C GLN A 228 -9.79 -10.83 -1.85
N ASN A 229 -8.79 -10.08 -2.32
CA ASN A 229 -7.44 -10.68 -2.45
C ASN A 229 -6.79 -10.98 -1.09
N MET A 230 -6.77 -10.00 -0.17
CA MET A 230 -6.23 -10.24 1.18
C MET A 230 -7.16 -11.13 2.01
N ARG A 231 -8.49 -11.01 1.81
CA ARG A 231 -9.50 -11.85 2.45
C ARG A 231 -9.31 -13.33 2.11
N ASN A 232 -9.03 -13.65 0.84
CA ASN A 232 -8.73 -15.00 0.37
C ASN A 232 -7.46 -15.57 1.02
N LYS A 233 -6.39 -14.77 1.18
CA LYS A 233 -5.19 -15.22 1.93
C LYS A 233 -5.48 -15.58 3.39
N ILE A 234 -6.38 -14.83 4.04
CA ILE A 234 -6.82 -15.12 5.40
C ILE A 234 -7.63 -16.42 5.43
N ILE A 235 -8.52 -16.61 4.46
CA ILE A 235 -9.32 -17.83 4.30
C ILE A 235 -8.41 -19.05 4.09
N GLU A 236 -7.48 -18.97 3.14
CA GLU A 236 -6.46 -19.99 2.85
C GLU A 236 -5.70 -20.38 4.12
N PHE A 237 -5.25 -19.39 4.91
CA PHE A 237 -4.60 -19.65 6.19
C PHE A 237 -5.42 -20.53 7.12
N PHE A 238 -6.71 -20.24 7.30
CA PHE A 238 -7.59 -21.05 8.17
C PHE A 238 -7.89 -22.43 7.59
N LEU A 239 -7.99 -22.56 6.25
CA LEU A 239 -8.20 -23.84 5.59
C LEU A 239 -6.99 -24.76 5.75
N GLU A 240 -5.78 -24.21 5.65
CA GLU A 240 -4.51 -24.91 5.90
C GLU A 240 -4.28 -25.20 7.39
N ASN A 241 -4.73 -24.30 8.27
CA ASN A 241 -4.48 -24.34 9.71
C ASN A 241 -5.78 -24.44 10.50
N ARG A 242 -6.59 -25.48 10.26
CA ARG A 242 -7.93 -25.63 10.90
C ARG A 242 -7.92 -25.57 12.43
N HIS A 243 -6.81 -25.97 13.06
CA HIS A 243 -6.65 -25.88 14.51
C HIS A 243 -6.57 -24.42 15.01
N ALA A 244 -6.25 -23.45 14.15
CA ALA A 244 -6.27 -22.03 14.46
C ALA A 244 -7.67 -21.56 14.91
N LEU A 245 -8.74 -22.19 14.41
CA LEU A 245 -10.12 -21.91 14.85
C LEU A 245 -10.39 -22.28 16.32
N LYS A 246 -9.48 -23.01 16.98
CA LYS A 246 -9.58 -23.33 18.42
C LYS A 246 -8.77 -22.37 19.30
N ILE A 247 -8.04 -21.43 18.71
CA ILE A 247 -7.22 -20.47 19.44
C ILE A 247 -8.15 -19.42 20.05
N LYS A 248 -8.27 -19.41 21.39
CA LYS A 248 -9.14 -18.49 22.14
C LYS A 248 -8.95 -17.01 21.78
N LEU A 249 -7.73 -16.61 21.42
CA LEU A 249 -7.42 -15.23 21.03
C LEU A 249 -8.16 -14.80 19.74
N LEU A 250 -8.46 -15.75 18.84
CA LEU A 250 -9.17 -15.50 17.58
C LEU A 250 -10.69 -15.48 17.78
N ASP A 251 -11.23 -16.05 18.86
CA ASP A 251 -12.67 -16.21 19.08
C ASP A 251 -13.42 -14.87 19.03
N LYS A 252 -12.88 -13.82 19.68
CA LYS A 252 -13.50 -12.49 19.65
C LYS A 252 -13.53 -11.96 18.22
N THR A 253 -12.39 -11.92 17.56
CA THR A 253 -12.25 -11.41 16.18
C THR A 253 -13.15 -12.13 15.18
N LEU A 254 -13.26 -13.46 15.30
CA LEU A 254 -14.12 -14.26 14.41
C LEU A 254 -15.61 -13.93 14.62
N ARG A 255 -16.05 -13.65 15.85
CA ARG A 255 -17.44 -13.24 16.13
C ARG A 255 -17.76 -11.88 15.55
N GLU A 256 -16.79 -10.97 15.57
CA GLU A 256 -16.94 -9.61 15.04
C GLU A 256 -16.79 -9.53 13.51
N LEU A 257 -16.29 -10.58 12.84
CA LEU A 257 -16.11 -10.64 11.39
C LEU A 257 -17.04 -11.71 10.77
N PRO A 258 -18.36 -11.46 10.69
CA PRO A 258 -19.32 -12.43 10.17
C PRO A 258 -19.05 -12.82 8.72
N ASP A 259 -18.57 -11.90 7.88
CA ASP A 259 -18.27 -12.18 6.48
C ASP A 259 -17.11 -13.16 6.31
N LEU A 260 -16.10 -13.08 7.18
CA LEU A 260 -15.01 -14.05 7.21
C LEU A 260 -15.55 -15.43 7.60
N VAL A 261 -16.37 -15.51 8.65
CA VAL A 261 -16.94 -16.78 9.10
C VAL A 261 -17.86 -17.38 8.03
N TYR A 262 -18.66 -16.55 7.37
CA TYR A 262 -19.51 -16.97 6.27
C TYR A 262 -18.70 -17.50 5.08
N ALA A 263 -17.64 -16.81 4.68
CA ALA A 263 -16.75 -17.25 3.62
C ALA A 263 -16.08 -18.59 3.98
N LEU A 264 -15.56 -18.74 5.20
CA LEU A 264 -14.98 -20.00 5.68
C LEU A 264 -15.99 -21.15 5.67
N LEU A 265 -17.23 -20.90 6.09
CA LEU A 265 -18.29 -21.91 6.06
C LEU A 265 -18.59 -22.38 4.64
N ARG A 266 -18.68 -21.42 3.69
CA ARG A 266 -18.92 -21.72 2.28
C ARG A 266 -17.80 -22.59 1.69
N GLU A 267 -16.54 -22.23 1.91
CA GLU A 267 -15.39 -23.01 1.44
C GLU A 267 -15.37 -24.44 2.01
N VAL A 268 -15.63 -24.60 3.32
CA VAL A 268 -15.68 -25.92 3.95
C VAL A 268 -16.82 -26.77 3.40
N TRP A 269 -17.94 -26.16 3.03
CA TRP A 269 -19.09 -26.85 2.45
C TRP A 269 -18.80 -27.34 1.04
N GLU A 270 -18.25 -26.49 0.17
CA GLU A 270 -17.91 -26.82 -1.23
C GLU A 270 -16.85 -27.94 -1.32
N VAL A 271 -15.84 -27.91 -0.44
CA VAL A 271 -14.83 -28.98 -0.36
C VAL A 271 -15.46 -30.35 0.00
N LYS A 272 -16.53 -30.36 0.79
CA LYS A 272 -17.24 -31.62 1.13
C LYS A 272 -18.21 -32.07 0.05
N GLY A 273 -18.80 -31.15 -0.70
CA GLY A 273 -19.68 -31.46 -1.83
C GLY A 273 -18.94 -32.18 -2.96
N THR A 274 -17.73 -31.73 -3.27
CA THR A 274 -16.86 -32.36 -4.29
C THR A 274 -16.32 -33.73 -3.88
N ALA A 275 -16.09 -33.96 -2.58
CA ALA A 275 -15.65 -35.26 -2.05
C ALA A 275 -16.75 -36.34 -2.03
N LYS A 276 -18.03 -35.97 -2.13
CA LYS A 276 -19.17 -36.91 -2.20
C LYS A 276 -19.61 -37.25 -3.63
N SER A 277 -19.02 -36.60 -4.65
CA SER A 277 -19.34 -36.81 -6.07
C SER A 277 -18.30 -37.69 -6.80
N ARG A 278 -17.41 -38.37 -6.07
CA ARG A 278 -16.49 -39.40 -6.56
C ARG A 278 -16.71 -40.68 -5.78
#